data_AF-A0A8T6PCM5-F1
#
_entry.id   AF-A0A8T6PCM5-F1
#
_cell.length_a   1.000
_cell.length_b   1.000
_cell.length_c   1.000
_cell.angle_alpha   90.00
_cell.angle_beta   90.00
_cell.angle_gamma   90.00
#
_symmetry.space_group_name_H-M   'P 1'
#
loop_
_entity.id
_entity.type
_entity.pdbx_description
1 polymer ?
#
loop_
_entity_poly.entity_id
_entity_poly.type
_entity_poly.pdbx_seq_one_letter_code
_entity_poly.pdbx_strand_id
1 'polypeptide(L)'
;MMTNAEDDPAAPANAGSEPDRSRALAPFGLRLGLMWTFMLLGVAPLIKVYVSFRLNAGEDDISWYVPFDFWMQALGIASIAALVSTVIAWRGRPGRIYWVFQLILVLTMVIISVETAVRYYGDCPECLVDQDILNPVFRILYPFQLFTTVYMLWYINREPARIFYGYSSSTSQET
;
A
#
# COMPACT_ATOMS: atom_id res chain seq x y z
N MET A 1 -60.64 48.48 8.83
CA MET A 1 -60.08 48.70 10.18
C MET A 1 -59.21 47.50 10.48
N MET A 2 -57.94 47.75 10.81
CA MET A 2 -56.88 46.80 11.20
C MET A 2 -57.40 45.78 12.25
N THR A 3 -56.90 44.54 12.37
CA THR A 3 -55.52 44.20 12.80
C THR A 3 -55.16 42.73 12.51
N ASN A 4 -53.87 42.52 12.25
CA ASN A 4 -53.15 41.25 12.13
C ASN A 4 -53.15 40.41 13.42
N ALA A 5 -53.08 39.10 13.25
CA ALA A 5 -52.40 38.12 14.12
C ALA A 5 -52.04 36.93 13.20
N GLU A 6 -50.84 36.87 12.63
CA GLU A 6 -49.56 36.44 13.22
C GLU A 6 -49.48 34.92 13.41
N ASP A 7 -48.67 34.32 12.52
CA ASP A 7 -47.77 33.18 12.70
C ASP A 7 -48.22 31.97 13.52
N ASP A 8 -48.34 30.82 12.83
CA ASP A 8 -47.27 29.82 12.96
C ASP A 8 -47.27 28.84 11.76
N PRO A 9 -46.25 28.88 10.87
CA PRO A 9 -46.02 27.84 9.90
C PRO A 9 -45.50 26.60 10.63
N ALA A 10 -46.37 25.61 10.84
CA ALA A 10 -45.99 24.32 11.37
C ALA A 10 -44.76 23.79 10.62
N ALA A 11 -43.65 23.82 11.34
CA ALA A 11 -42.31 23.46 10.93
C ALA A 11 -42.26 22.09 10.23
N PRO A 12 -41.31 21.91 9.30
CA PRO A 12 -41.33 20.85 8.31
C PRO A 12 -41.39 19.47 8.94
N ALA A 13 -42.34 18.68 8.44
CA ALA A 13 -42.35 17.24 8.54
C ALA A 13 -40.96 16.71 8.19
N ASN A 14 -40.32 16.04 9.16
CA ASN A 14 -39.43 14.90 9.01
C ASN A 14 -39.09 14.53 7.56
N ALA A 15 -38.21 15.30 6.92
CA ALA A 15 -37.34 14.81 5.87
C ALA A 15 -36.12 14.28 6.63
N GLY A 16 -36.11 13.02 7.03
CA GLY A 16 -36.06 11.93 6.07
C GLY A 16 -34.59 11.69 5.77
N SER A 17 -33.96 10.92 6.67
CA SER A 17 -32.62 10.32 6.58
C SER A 17 -31.47 11.28 6.27
N GLU A 18 -30.64 11.58 7.28
CA GLU A 18 -29.20 11.63 7.03
C GLU A 18 -28.86 10.39 6.19
N PRO A 19 -28.23 10.52 5.01
CA PRO A 19 -27.84 9.35 4.24
C PRO A 19 -26.96 8.55 5.18
N ASP A 20 -27.51 7.40 5.59
CA ASP A 20 -26.86 6.44 6.46
C ASP A 20 -25.43 6.31 5.94
N ARG A 21 -24.46 6.82 6.72
CA ARG A 21 -23.02 6.63 6.53
C ARG A 21 -22.66 5.16 6.73
N SER A 22 -23.53 4.25 6.29
CA SER A 22 -23.30 2.88 5.92
C SER A 22 -21.91 2.81 5.33
N ARG A 23 -21.01 2.22 6.12
CA ARG A 23 -19.61 2.02 5.76
C ARG A 23 -19.61 1.36 4.39
N ALA A 24 -19.32 2.12 3.34
CA ALA A 24 -19.22 1.58 1.99
C ALA A 24 -18.24 0.41 2.08
N LEU A 25 -18.75 -0.81 1.94
CA LEU A 25 -17.94 -2.01 2.12
C LEU A 25 -16.86 -1.97 1.04
N ALA A 26 -15.60 -2.11 1.46
CA ALA A 26 -14.50 -2.16 0.51
C ALA A 26 -14.80 -3.22 -0.56
N PRO A 27 -14.78 -2.85 -1.86
CA PRO A 27 -15.10 -3.80 -2.93
C PRO A 27 -14.13 -4.98 -2.87
N PHE A 28 -14.60 -6.17 -3.22
CA PHE A 28 -13.84 -7.42 -3.06
C PHE A 28 -12.45 -7.34 -3.71
N GLY A 29 -12.37 -6.75 -4.92
CA GLY A 29 -11.10 -6.56 -5.63
C GLY A 29 -10.10 -5.65 -4.91
N LEU A 30 -10.57 -4.68 -4.12
CA LEU A 30 -9.70 -3.83 -3.29
C LEU A 30 -9.17 -4.60 -2.08
N ARG A 31 -10.01 -5.37 -1.41
CA ARG A 31 -9.58 -6.19 -0.25
C ARG A 31 -8.54 -7.22 -0.65
N LEU A 32 -8.78 -7.90 -1.77
CA LEU A 32 -7.84 -8.86 -2.32
C LEU A 32 -6.52 -8.18 -2.69
N GLY A 33 -6.59 -7.02 -3.37
CA GLY A 33 -5.41 -6.24 -3.70
C GLY A 33 -4.61 -5.77 -2.49
N LEU A 34 -5.28 -5.26 -1.44
CA LEU A 34 -4.63 -4.87 -0.18
C LEU A 34 -3.99 -6.08 0.52
N MET A 35 -4.65 -7.25 0.51
CA MET A 35 -4.09 -8.48 1.06
C MET A 35 -2.82 -8.90 0.32
N TRP A 36 -2.83 -8.87 -1.01
CA TRP A 36 -1.66 -9.16 -1.83
C TRP A 36 -0.53 -8.15 -1.61
N THR A 37 -0.84 -6.85 -1.53
CA THR A 37 0.14 -5.82 -1.17
C THR A 37 0.75 -6.09 0.19
N PHE A 38 -0.07 -6.40 1.19
CA PHE A 38 0.40 -6.70 2.54
C PHE A 38 1.41 -7.85 2.52
N MET A 39 1.08 -8.94 1.82
CA MET A 39 1.93 -10.13 1.75
C MET A 39 3.20 -9.91 0.91
N LEU A 40 3.04 -9.37 -0.30
CA LEU A 40 4.12 -9.30 -1.29
C LEU A 40 5.04 -8.08 -1.10
N LEU A 41 4.50 -6.92 -0.74
CA LEU A 41 5.27 -5.69 -0.59
C LEU A 41 5.62 -5.39 0.88
N GLY A 42 4.95 -6.06 1.83
CA GLY A 42 5.22 -5.90 3.26
C GLY A 42 5.96 -7.09 3.84
N VAL A 43 5.28 -8.23 3.94
CA VAL A 43 5.80 -9.42 4.65
C VAL A 43 7.01 -10.03 3.95
N ALA A 44 6.92 -10.33 2.66
CA ALA A 44 7.99 -10.98 1.91
C ALA A 44 9.34 -10.22 1.99
N PRO A 45 9.42 -8.91 1.67
CA PRO A 45 10.67 -8.18 1.79
C PRO A 45 11.15 -8.04 3.25
N LEU A 46 10.24 -7.98 4.24
CA LEU A 46 10.66 -8.01 5.65
C LEU A 46 11.30 -9.33 6.06
N ILE A 47 10.80 -10.46 5.55
CA ILE A 47 11.45 -11.76 5.77
C ILE A 47 12.86 -11.73 5.19
N LYS A 48 13.05 -11.19 3.98
CA LYS A 48 14.38 -11.02 3.36
C LYS A 48 15.31 -10.21 4.27
N VAL A 49 14.87 -9.04 4.73
CA VAL A 49 15.63 -8.16 5.62
C VAL A 49 15.95 -8.84 6.94
N TYR A 50 15.00 -9.57 7.53
CA TYR A 50 15.20 -10.30 8.79
C TYR A 50 16.24 -11.41 8.65
N VAL A 51 16.17 -12.19 7.58
CA VAL A 51 17.15 -13.25 7.30
C VAL A 51 18.53 -12.63 7.14
N SER A 52 18.67 -11.57 6.36
CA SER A 52 19.94 -10.87 6.17
C SER A 52 20.49 -10.28 7.48
N PHE A 53 19.63 -9.69 8.31
CA PHE A 53 20.04 -9.20 9.63
C PHE A 53 20.56 -10.34 10.53
N ARG A 54 19.86 -11.48 10.56
CA ARG A 54 20.24 -12.64 11.37
C ARG A 54 21.53 -13.30 10.90
N LEU A 55 21.74 -13.39 9.59
CA LEU A 55 22.95 -13.96 9.00
C LEU A 55 24.17 -13.07 9.29
N ASN A 56 24.05 -11.74 9.15
CA ASN A 56 25.15 -10.81 9.47
C ASN A 56 25.46 -10.71 10.97
N ALA A 57 24.50 -11.02 11.85
CA ALA A 57 24.72 -11.00 13.29
C ALA A 57 25.43 -12.27 13.83
N GLY A 58 25.52 -13.32 13.01
CA GLY A 58 26.01 -14.64 13.42
C GLY A 58 27.46 -14.93 13.04
N GLU A 59 27.93 -14.49 11.87
CA GLU A 59 29.23 -14.88 11.32
C GLU A 59 29.81 -13.77 10.44
N ASP A 60 31.04 -13.33 10.73
CA ASP A 60 31.75 -12.28 9.98
C ASP A 60 32.04 -12.69 8.51
N ASP A 61 32.13 -14.00 8.23
CA ASP A 61 32.49 -14.54 6.91
C ASP A 61 31.34 -14.54 5.87
N ILE A 62 30.07 -14.41 6.29
CA ILE A 62 28.90 -14.42 5.37
C ILE A 62 28.47 -13.00 4.96
N SER A 63 29.02 -11.98 5.62
CA SER A 63 28.68 -10.57 5.40
C SER A 63 28.86 -10.09 3.96
N TRP A 64 29.78 -10.71 3.20
CA TRP A 64 30.02 -10.44 1.79
C TRP A 64 28.90 -10.92 0.85
N TYR A 65 28.18 -11.99 1.20
CA TYR A 65 27.20 -12.60 0.30
C TYR A 65 25.82 -11.96 0.41
N VAL A 66 25.46 -11.47 1.60
CA VAL A 66 24.18 -10.81 1.86
C VAL A 66 24.42 -9.60 2.75
N PRO A 67 25.00 -8.51 2.22
CA PRO A 67 25.31 -7.36 3.04
C PRO A 67 24.03 -6.72 3.59
N PHE A 68 24.04 -6.41 4.89
CA PHE A 68 23.04 -5.57 5.54
C PHE A 68 23.36 -4.08 5.31
N ASP A 69 23.34 -3.70 4.04
CA ASP A 69 23.72 -2.39 3.57
C ASP A 69 22.57 -1.37 3.64
N PHE A 70 22.84 -0.15 3.18
CA PHE A 70 21.85 0.92 3.12
C PHE A 70 20.58 0.50 2.36
N TRP A 71 20.72 -0.22 1.24
CA TRP A 71 19.58 -0.67 0.44
C TRP A 71 18.72 -1.68 1.20
N MET A 72 19.32 -2.58 1.97
CA MET A 72 18.58 -3.53 2.80
C MET A 72 17.82 -2.84 3.93
N GLN A 73 18.40 -1.83 4.57
CA GLN A 73 17.71 -1.02 5.57
C GLN A 73 16.57 -0.21 4.97
N ALA A 74 16.80 0.41 3.81
CA ALA A 74 15.78 1.14 3.06
C ALA A 74 14.60 0.22 2.68
N LEU A 75 14.89 -1.01 2.23
CA LEU A 75 13.88 -2.02 1.94
C LEU A 75 13.06 -2.36 3.19
N GLY A 76 13.71 -2.54 4.34
CA GLY A 76 13.03 -2.80 5.61
C GLY A 76 12.07 -1.67 6.00
N ILE A 77 12.54 -0.42 5.95
CA ILE A 77 11.73 0.76 6.27
C ILE A 77 10.55 0.89 5.30
N ALA A 78 10.79 0.76 4.00
CA ALA A 78 9.77 0.85 2.97
C ALA A 78 8.71 -0.26 3.09
N SER A 79 9.12 -1.46 3.50
CA SER A 79 8.21 -2.59 3.73
C SER A 79 7.33 -2.38 4.96
N ILE A 80 7.89 -1.84 6.05
CA ILE A 80 7.11 -1.45 7.24
C ILE A 80 6.12 -0.34 6.88
N ALA A 81 6.57 0.67 6.14
CA ALA A 81 5.69 1.74 5.65
C ALA A 81 4.56 1.19 4.77
N ALA A 82 4.85 0.24 3.89
CA ALA A 82 3.86 -0.45 3.07
C ALA A 82 2.85 -1.23 3.94
N LEU A 83 3.28 -1.97 4.97
CA LEU A 83 2.39 -2.67 5.89
C LEU A 83 1.47 -1.71 6.64
N VAL A 84 2.05 -0.69 7.27
CA VAL A 84 1.30 0.30 8.07
C VAL A 84 0.30 1.02 7.18
N SER A 85 0.73 1.48 6.01
CA SER A 85 -0.16 2.16 5.06
C SER A 85 -1.24 1.23 4.51
N THR A 86 -0.98 -0.06 4.30
CA THR A 86 -1.99 -1.04 3.89
C THR A 86 -3.04 -1.27 4.97
N VAL A 87 -2.64 -1.40 6.23
CA VAL A 87 -3.56 -1.53 7.38
C VAL A 87 -4.42 -0.26 7.54
N ILE A 88 -3.82 0.91 7.35
CA ILE A 88 -4.52 2.19 7.38
C ILE A 88 -5.48 2.31 6.19
N ALA A 89 -5.04 1.95 4.99
CA ALA A 89 -5.85 1.95 3.77
C ALA A 89 -7.05 1.00 3.86
N TRP A 90 -6.92 -0.11 4.60
CA TRP A 90 -8.02 -1.04 4.88
C TRP A 90 -9.20 -0.37 5.59
N ARG A 91 -8.97 0.70 6.37
CA ARG A 91 -10.03 1.46 7.03
C ARG A 91 -10.78 2.44 6.11
N GLY A 92 -10.24 2.75 4.93
CA GLY A 92 -10.95 3.48 3.86
C GLY A 92 -11.14 4.98 4.01
N ARG A 93 -10.64 5.64 5.07
CA ARG A 93 -10.77 7.11 5.27
C ARG A 93 -9.57 7.65 6.04
N PRO A 94 -9.08 8.89 5.81
CA PRO A 94 -9.43 9.96 4.84
C PRO A 94 -8.79 9.90 3.45
N GLY A 95 -9.31 10.69 2.50
CA GLY A 95 -8.82 10.83 1.11
C GLY A 95 -7.36 11.30 0.94
N ARG A 96 -6.70 11.79 2.00
CA ARG A 96 -5.23 12.02 1.98
C ARG A 96 -4.44 10.71 1.99
N ILE A 97 -4.97 9.65 2.61
CA ILE A 97 -4.34 8.31 2.62
C ILE A 97 -4.23 7.77 1.21
N TYR A 98 -5.15 8.12 0.30
CA TYR A 98 -5.11 7.73 -1.10
C TYR A 98 -3.75 8.05 -1.75
N TRP A 99 -3.34 9.32 -1.69
CA TRP A 99 -2.09 9.79 -2.28
C TRP A 99 -0.87 9.23 -1.55
N VAL A 100 -0.93 9.20 -0.21
CA VAL A 100 0.16 8.65 0.61
C VAL A 100 0.37 7.16 0.32
N PHE A 101 -0.71 6.39 0.19
CA PHE A 101 -0.65 4.96 -0.11
C PHE A 101 -0.08 4.70 -1.51
N GLN A 102 -0.50 5.47 -2.53
CA GLN A 102 0.08 5.36 -3.87
C GLN A 102 1.58 5.70 -3.87
N LEU A 103 1.96 6.79 -3.19
CA LEU A 103 3.35 7.18 -3.06
C LEU A 103 4.18 6.08 -2.39
N ILE A 104 3.68 5.50 -1.30
CA ILE A 104 4.35 4.40 -0.60
C ILE A 104 4.46 3.16 -1.50
N LEU A 105 3.39 2.77 -2.20
CA LEU A 105 3.43 1.64 -3.14
C LEU A 105 4.54 1.81 -4.19
N VAL A 106 4.58 2.98 -4.85
CA VAL A 106 5.57 3.28 -5.87
C VAL A 106 6.97 3.29 -5.27
N LEU A 107 7.16 3.97 -4.13
CA LEU A 107 8.46 4.06 -3.48
C LEU A 107 8.98 2.68 -3.04
N THR A 108 8.13 1.86 -2.43
CA THR A 108 8.47 0.49 -2.04
C THR A 108 8.83 -0.35 -3.27
N MET A 109 8.08 -0.24 -4.37
CA MET A 109 8.40 -0.96 -5.59
C MET A 109 9.72 -0.50 -6.22
N VAL A 110 10.00 0.80 -6.24
CA VAL A 110 11.29 1.34 -6.72
C VAL A 110 12.45 0.81 -5.89
N ILE A 111 12.32 0.80 -4.56
CA ILE A 111 13.37 0.27 -3.67
C ILE A 111 13.59 -1.23 -3.93
N ILE A 112 12.51 -2.01 -4.06
CA ILE A 112 12.60 -3.44 -4.44
C ILE A 112 13.32 -3.61 -5.78
N SER A 113 12.97 -2.82 -6.80
CA SER A 113 13.61 -2.89 -8.12
C SER A 113 15.09 -2.52 -8.09
N VAL A 114 15.45 -1.45 -7.37
CA VAL A 114 16.85 -1.02 -7.24
C VAL A 114 17.65 -2.07 -6.46
N GLU A 115 17.13 -2.55 -5.34
CA GLU A 115 17.79 -3.59 -4.55
C GLU A 115 17.98 -4.88 -5.35
N THR A 116 16.95 -5.29 -6.10
CA THR A 116 17.04 -6.46 -6.99
C THR A 116 18.06 -6.23 -8.10
N ALA A 117 18.10 -5.04 -8.70
CA ALA A 117 19.05 -4.70 -9.76
C ALA A 117 20.50 -4.66 -9.24
N VAL A 118 20.73 -4.03 -8.08
CA VAL A 118 22.06 -3.98 -7.45
C VAL A 118 22.57 -5.38 -7.16
N ARG A 119 21.74 -6.26 -6.58
CA ARG A 119 22.16 -7.64 -6.26
C ARG A 119 22.22 -8.56 -7.47
N TYR A 120 21.55 -8.21 -8.58
CA TYR A 120 21.57 -9.00 -9.81
C TYR A 120 22.73 -8.63 -10.74
N TYR A 121 23.08 -7.34 -10.81
CA TYR A 121 24.13 -6.82 -11.71
C TYR A 121 25.43 -6.48 -10.99
N GLY A 122 25.40 -6.23 -9.68
CA GLY A 122 26.58 -5.86 -8.89
C GLY A 122 27.36 -7.06 -8.36
N ASP A 123 26.68 -8.17 -8.05
CA ASP A 123 27.30 -9.39 -7.53
C ASP A 123 27.41 -10.44 -8.65
N CYS A 124 28.57 -11.08 -8.74
CA CYS A 124 28.86 -12.09 -9.76
C CYS A 124 27.76 -13.16 -9.81
N PRO A 125 27.08 -13.38 -10.95
CA PRO A 125 25.96 -14.32 -11.06
C PRO A 125 26.31 -15.75 -10.66
N GLU A 126 27.58 -16.13 -10.77
CA GLU A 126 28.09 -17.49 -10.51
C GLU A 126 28.31 -17.77 -9.01
N CYS A 127 28.47 -16.75 -8.17
CA CYS A 127 28.73 -16.93 -6.74
C CYS A 127 27.47 -17.20 -5.90
N LEU A 128 26.29 -16.88 -6.43
CA LEU A 128 25.00 -16.94 -5.71
C LEU A 128 24.14 -18.16 -6.07
N VAL A 129 24.56 -18.99 -7.02
CA VAL A 129 23.72 -20.08 -7.58
C VAL A 129 23.64 -21.30 -6.65
N ASP A 130 24.63 -21.53 -5.78
CA ASP A 130 24.73 -22.81 -5.04
C ASP A 130 24.45 -22.77 -3.52
N GLN A 131 24.28 -21.60 -2.88
CA GLN A 131 24.28 -21.53 -1.40
C GLN A 131 23.04 -20.92 -0.75
N ASP A 132 22.14 -20.24 -1.47
CA ASP A 132 21.03 -19.50 -0.85
C ASP A 132 19.66 -19.83 -1.47
N ILE A 133 18.95 -20.80 -0.86
CA ILE A 133 17.63 -21.29 -1.30
C ILE A 133 16.58 -20.16 -1.36
N LEU A 134 16.77 -19.08 -0.62
CA LEU A 134 15.81 -17.98 -0.55
C LEU A 134 15.92 -16.99 -1.70
N ASN A 135 17.11 -16.83 -2.29
CA ASN A 135 17.32 -15.93 -3.43
C ASN A 135 16.44 -16.28 -4.66
N PRO A 136 16.35 -17.54 -5.14
CA PRO A 136 15.45 -17.87 -6.25
C PRO A 136 13.98 -17.65 -5.89
N VAL A 137 13.57 -17.86 -4.63
CA VAL A 137 12.20 -17.57 -4.19
C VAL A 137 11.90 -16.08 -4.32
N PHE A 138 12.75 -15.20 -3.80
CA PHE A 138 12.55 -13.75 -3.92
C PHE A 138 12.58 -13.25 -5.36
N ARG A 139 13.39 -13.86 -6.23
CA ARG A 139 13.39 -13.56 -7.67
C ARG A 139 12.07 -13.92 -8.34
N ILE A 140 11.51 -15.09 -8.01
CA ILE A 140 10.20 -15.51 -8.52
C ILE A 140 9.10 -14.58 -8.00
N LEU A 141 9.22 -14.05 -6.78
CA LEU A 141 8.24 -13.12 -6.22
C LEU A 141 8.25 -11.73 -6.86
N TYR A 142 9.39 -11.28 -7.41
CA TYR A 142 9.52 -9.96 -8.04
C TYR A 142 8.44 -9.64 -9.10
N PRO A 143 8.18 -10.48 -10.12
CA PRO A 143 7.10 -10.21 -11.07
C PRO A 143 5.73 -10.09 -10.40
N PHE A 144 5.45 -10.90 -9.37
CA PHE A 144 4.19 -10.80 -8.61
C PHE A 144 4.09 -9.48 -7.84
N GLN A 145 5.18 -9.01 -7.24
CA GLN A 145 5.25 -7.70 -6.59
C GLN A 145 5.00 -6.55 -7.58
N LEU A 146 5.62 -6.62 -8.77
CA LEU A 146 5.41 -5.65 -9.83
C LEU A 146 3.95 -5.64 -10.29
N PHE A 147 3.39 -6.81 -10.62
CA PHE A 147 1.99 -6.92 -11.04
C PHE A 147 1.02 -6.45 -9.96
N THR A 148 1.30 -6.76 -8.70
CA THR A 148 0.46 -6.30 -7.57
C THR A 148 0.49 -4.78 -7.44
N THR A 149 1.65 -4.17 -7.58
CA THR A 149 1.80 -2.71 -7.54
C THR A 149 1.03 -2.05 -8.68
N VAL A 150 1.24 -2.52 -9.91
CA VAL A 150 0.53 -2.01 -11.10
C VAL A 150 -0.97 -2.22 -10.97
N TYR A 151 -1.41 -3.40 -10.54
CA TYR A 151 -2.81 -3.70 -10.30
C TYR A 151 -3.42 -2.75 -9.28
N MET A 152 -2.74 -2.51 -8.15
CA MET A 152 -3.26 -1.63 -7.10
C MET A 152 -3.32 -0.18 -7.54
N LEU A 153 -2.28 0.33 -8.21
CA LEU A 153 -2.30 1.68 -8.79
C LEU A 153 -3.43 1.83 -9.80
N TRP A 154 -3.64 0.84 -10.66
CA TRP A 154 -4.73 0.85 -11.62
C TRP A 154 -6.11 0.76 -10.96
N TYR A 155 -6.30 -0.16 -10.01
CA TYR A 155 -7.59 -0.43 -9.38
C TYR A 155 -8.03 0.72 -8.48
N ILE A 156 -7.11 1.33 -7.73
CA ILE A 156 -7.40 2.46 -6.85
C ILE A 156 -7.86 3.69 -7.66
N ASN A 157 -7.41 3.84 -8.90
CA ASN A 157 -7.85 4.92 -9.79
C ASN A 157 -9.25 4.68 -10.41
N ARG A 158 -9.89 3.52 -10.21
CA ARG A 158 -11.26 3.24 -10.70
C ARG A 158 -12.36 3.68 -9.72
N GLU A 159 -13.53 4.01 -10.25
CA GLU A 159 -14.70 4.51 -9.49
C GLU A 159 -15.05 3.75 -8.19
N PRO A 160 -15.14 2.41 -8.15
CA PRO A 160 -15.55 1.72 -6.93
C PRO A 160 -14.55 1.90 -5.78
N ALA A 161 -13.25 2.04 -6.08
CA ALA A 161 -12.22 2.30 -5.08
C ALA A 161 -12.16 3.79 -4.70
N ARG A 162 -12.35 4.69 -5.66
CA ARG A 162 -12.43 6.13 -5.42
C ARG A 162 -13.56 6.52 -4.47
N ILE A 163 -14.75 5.93 -4.66
CA ILE A 163 -15.91 6.12 -3.77
C ILE A 163 -15.59 5.62 -2.35
N PHE A 164 -14.93 4.47 -2.24
CA PHE A 164 -14.50 3.92 -0.94
C PHE A 164 -13.60 4.87 -0.16
N TYR A 165 -12.63 5.52 -0.83
CA TYR A 165 -11.75 6.52 -0.20
C TYR A 165 -12.35 7.93 -0.07
N GLY A 166 -13.60 8.12 -0.49
CA GLY A 166 -14.28 9.43 -0.49
C GLY A 166 -13.74 10.41 -1.54
N TYR A 167 -13.04 9.91 -2.56
CA TYR A 167 -12.48 10.69 -3.67
C TYR A 167 -13.44 10.69 -4.87
N SER A 168 -14.61 11.32 -4.70
CA SER A 168 -15.58 11.53 -5.77
C SER A 168 -15.14 12.69 -6.67
N SER A 169 -15.35 12.60 -7.99
CA SER A 169 -15.06 13.62 -9.00
C SER A 169 -15.90 14.91 -8.89
N SER A 170 -16.69 15.08 -7.83
CA SER A 170 -17.46 16.30 -7.58
C SER A 170 -16.62 17.55 -7.32
N THR A 171 -15.28 17.43 -7.20
CA THR A 171 -14.36 18.58 -7.10
C THR A 171 -14.12 19.30 -8.44
N SER A 172 -14.74 18.86 -9.55
CA SER A 172 -14.62 19.52 -10.87
C SER A 172 -15.75 20.51 -11.19
N GLN A 173 -16.62 20.87 -10.23
CA GLN A 173 -17.69 21.85 -10.46
C GLN A 173 -17.49 23.20 -9.75
N GLU A 174 -16.41 23.40 -8.99
CA GLU A 174 -16.11 24.68 -8.34
C GLU A 174 -14.66 25.12 -8.58
N THR A 175 -14.31 25.41 -9.84
CA THR A 175 -13.26 26.37 -10.20
C THR A 175 -13.61 27.02 -11.52
#